data_AF-A0A067EGX8-F1
#
_entry.id   AF-A0A067EGX8-F1
#
_cell.length_a   1.000
_cell.length_b   1.000
_cell.length_c   1.000
_cell.angle_alpha   90.00
_cell.angle_beta   90.00
_cell.angle_gamma   90.00
#
_symmetry.space_group_name_H-M   'P 1'
#
loop_
_entity.id
_entity.type
_entity.pdbx_description
1 polymer ?
#
loop_
_entity_poly.entity_id
_entity_poly.type
_entity_poly.pdbx_seq_one_letter_code
_entity_poly.pdbx_strand_id
1 'polypeptide(L)'
;MGQPFQLQQDQAPSPLLFFLGEFSGETKNAIYDPLKKAFSVVDFPELSFQIQCLASGLGWLLLLSRRTTSLFFFDPLTRRRIDLPYRSSVFNAATFSTAPTSPSCTVLAIERDPYYGKFNFDVLRVGREKSWTRHHILLALVSLVMLSTEE
;
A
#
# COMPACT_ATOMS: atom_id res chain seq x y z
N MET A 1 21.25 -45.93 -17.01
CA MET A 1 20.21 -45.74 -15.97
C MET A 1 20.48 -44.38 -15.33
N GLY A 2 19.80 -43.34 -15.79
CA GLY A 2 19.96 -41.98 -15.27
C GLY A 2 18.59 -41.34 -15.28
N GLN A 3 18.04 -41.06 -14.10
CA GLN A 3 16.77 -40.37 -13.96
C GLN A 3 16.92 -38.93 -14.51
N PRO A 4 15.97 -38.41 -15.30
CA PRO A 4 16.00 -37.01 -15.66
C PRO A 4 15.69 -36.16 -14.43
N PHE A 5 16.54 -35.17 -14.20
CA PHE A 5 16.33 -34.09 -13.24
C PHE A 5 14.94 -33.50 -13.44
N GLN A 6 14.07 -33.60 -12.43
CA GLN A 6 12.87 -32.78 -12.42
C GLN A 6 13.32 -31.32 -12.31
N LEU A 7 13.09 -30.55 -13.38
CA LEU A 7 13.04 -29.11 -13.31
C LEU A 7 12.02 -28.76 -12.22
N GLN A 8 12.52 -28.33 -11.07
CA GLN A 8 11.70 -27.66 -10.07
C GLN A 8 11.15 -26.41 -10.77
N GLN A 9 9.94 -26.54 -11.31
CA GLN A 9 9.25 -25.45 -11.96
C GLN A 9 9.10 -24.37 -10.91
N ASP A 10 9.87 -23.29 -11.09
CA ASP A 10 9.79 -22.06 -10.31
C ASP A 10 8.43 -21.41 -10.62
N GLN A 11 7.37 -21.97 -10.02
CA GLN A 11 6.01 -21.49 -10.15
C GLN A 11 5.96 -20.14 -9.46
N ALA A 12 5.84 -19.07 -10.25
CA ALA A 12 5.61 -17.74 -9.73
C ALA A 12 4.44 -17.80 -8.72
N PRO A 13 4.55 -17.15 -7.55
CA PRO A 13 3.53 -17.24 -6.52
C PRO A 13 2.17 -16.77 -7.06
N SER A 14 1.11 -17.50 -6.71
CA SER A 14 -0.27 -17.17 -7.11
C SER A 14 -0.58 -15.72 -6.73
N PRO A 15 -1.10 -14.88 -7.66
CA PRO A 15 -1.45 -13.51 -7.35
C PRO A 15 -2.72 -13.49 -6.49
N LEU A 16 -2.54 -13.47 -5.17
CA LEU A 16 -3.64 -13.42 -4.23
C LEU A 16 -4.19 -11.99 -4.14
N LEU A 17 -5.51 -11.88 -4.21
CA LEU A 17 -6.21 -10.60 -4.08
C LEU A 17 -6.79 -10.48 -2.67
N PHE A 18 -6.30 -9.48 -1.93
CA PHE A 18 -6.90 -9.09 -0.66
C PHE A 18 -8.10 -8.18 -0.89
N PHE A 19 -9.21 -8.47 -0.22
CA PHE A 19 -10.43 -7.69 -0.27
C PHE A 19 -10.95 -7.43 1.14
N LEU A 20 -11.21 -6.17 1.45
CA LEU A 20 -11.93 -5.73 2.63
C LEU A 20 -13.31 -5.24 2.17
N GLY A 21 -14.36 -5.89 2.63
CA GLY A 21 -15.72 -5.48 2.27
C GLY A 21 -16.79 -6.17 3.11
N GLU A 22 -18.04 -5.87 2.80
CA GLU A 22 -19.19 -6.46 3.49
C GLU A 22 -19.54 -7.81 2.87
N PHE A 23 -19.47 -8.86 3.70
CA PHE A 23 -19.90 -10.20 3.37
C PHE A 23 -21.05 -10.56 4.31
N SER A 24 -22.22 -10.89 3.73
CA SER A 24 -23.42 -11.28 4.50
C SER A 24 -23.81 -10.27 5.61
N GLY A 25 -23.61 -8.98 5.37
CA GLY A 25 -23.93 -7.91 6.34
C GLY A 25 -22.84 -7.65 7.40
N GLU A 26 -21.71 -8.36 7.34
CA GLU A 26 -20.57 -8.17 8.23
C GLU A 26 -19.35 -7.72 7.42
N THR A 27 -18.64 -6.69 7.88
CA THR A 27 -17.35 -6.33 7.27
C THR A 27 -16.32 -7.42 7.58
N LYS A 28 -15.83 -8.11 6.55
CA LYS A 28 -14.81 -9.17 6.67
C LYS A 28 -13.63 -8.91 5.74
N ASN A 29 -12.49 -9.47 6.11
CA ASN A 29 -11.36 -9.57 5.19
C ASN A 29 -11.46 -10.91 4.47
N ALA A 30 -11.16 -10.90 3.18
CA ALA A 30 -11.12 -12.10 2.37
C ALA A 30 -9.90 -12.09 1.46
N ILE A 31 -9.37 -13.28 1.19
CA ILE A 31 -8.31 -13.48 0.21
C ILE A 31 -8.89 -14.33 -0.91
N TYR A 32 -8.91 -13.79 -2.12
CA TYR A 32 -9.24 -14.55 -3.31
C TYR A 32 -8.00 -15.21 -3.88
N ASP A 33 -8.07 -16.53 -4.04
CA ASP A 33 -7.05 -17.32 -4.72
C ASP A 33 -7.57 -17.70 -6.11
N PRO A 34 -6.97 -17.16 -7.20
CA PRO A 34 -7.43 -17.44 -8.56
C PRO A 34 -7.22 -18.91 -8.96
N LEU A 35 -6.26 -19.62 -8.35
CA LEU A 35 -6.03 -21.04 -8.64
C LEU A 35 -7.14 -21.91 -8.05
N LYS A 36 -7.62 -21.54 -6.86
CA LYS A 36 -8.76 -22.23 -6.21
C LYS A 36 -10.11 -21.69 -6.66
N LYS A 37 -10.13 -20.53 -7.33
CA LYS A 37 -11.32 -19.78 -7.73
C LYS A 37 -12.27 -19.55 -6.55
N ALA A 38 -11.71 -19.30 -5.38
CA ALA A 38 -12.46 -19.23 -4.13
C ALA A 38 -11.94 -18.11 -3.23
N PHE A 39 -12.85 -17.56 -2.42
CA PHE A 39 -12.50 -16.67 -1.31
C PHE A 39 -12.26 -17.49 -0.05
N SER A 40 -11.15 -17.21 0.62
CA SER A 40 -10.94 -17.60 2.01
C SER A 40 -11.25 -16.39 2.88
N VAL A 41 -12.30 -16.48 3.69
CA VAL A 41 -12.58 -15.47 4.72
C VAL A 41 -11.51 -15.58 5.79
N VAL A 42 -10.88 -14.45 6.12
CA VAL A 42 -9.81 -14.42 7.12
C VAL A 42 -10.11 -13.34 8.14
N ASP A 43 -10.07 -13.73 9.41
CA ASP A 43 -10.17 -12.78 10.51
C ASP A 43 -8.79 -12.21 10.85
N PHE A 44 -8.66 -10.91 10.60
CA PHE A 44 -7.56 -10.08 11.06
C PHE A 44 -8.08 -9.11 12.13
N PRO A 45 -8.13 -9.53 13.41
CA PRO A 45 -8.53 -8.65 14.50
C PRO A 45 -7.65 -7.38 14.58
N GLU A 46 -6.40 -7.47 14.09
CA GLU A 46 -5.44 -6.36 13.98
C GLU A 46 -5.91 -5.28 13.00
N LEU A 47 -6.77 -5.65 12.05
CA LEU A 47 -7.32 -4.76 11.03
C LEU A 47 -8.76 -4.32 11.35
N SER A 48 -9.21 -4.51 12.60
CA SER A 48 -10.56 -4.15 13.01
C SER A 48 -10.74 -2.63 13.15
N PHE A 49 -11.86 -2.13 12.60
CA PHE A 49 -12.37 -0.75 12.68
C PHE A 49 -11.43 0.38 12.18
N GLN A 50 -11.95 1.24 11.30
CA GLN A 50 -11.29 2.49 10.84
C GLN A 50 -9.89 2.30 10.23
N ILE A 51 -9.67 1.16 9.57
CA ILE A 51 -8.50 0.90 8.74
C ILE A 51 -8.80 1.33 7.30
N GLN A 52 -7.88 2.07 6.70
CA GLN A 52 -7.91 2.44 5.30
C GLN A 52 -6.73 1.79 4.59
N CYS A 53 -7.00 1.03 3.52
CA CYS A 53 -5.96 0.54 2.63
C CYS A 53 -5.57 1.67 1.65
N LEU A 54 -4.31 2.10 1.72
CA LEU A 54 -3.79 3.15 0.84
C LEU A 54 -3.17 2.58 -0.44
N ALA A 55 -2.55 1.40 -0.35
CA ALA A 55 -1.97 0.69 -1.48
C ALA A 55 -1.88 -0.81 -1.20
N SER A 56 -1.91 -1.62 -2.26
CA SER A 56 -1.62 -3.05 -2.21
C SER A 56 -0.69 -3.44 -3.35
N GLY A 57 0.22 -4.37 -3.09
CA GLY A 57 1.18 -4.83 -4.10
C GLY A 57 2.28 -5.70 -3.51
N LEU A 58 2.88 -6.55 -4.34
CA LEU A 58 4.04 -7.37 -3.97
C LEU A 58 3.82 -8.25 -2.72
N GLY A 59 2.57 -8.63 -2.43
CA GLY A 59 2.18 -9.40 -1.25
C GLY A 59 1.95 -8.58 0.03
N TRP A 60 1.99 -7.24 -0.05
CA TRP A 60 1.84 -6.35 1.10
C TRP A 60 0.69 -5.36 0.94
N LEU A 61 0.13 -4.96 2.07
CA LEU A 61 -0.85 -3.88 2.20
C LEU A 61 -0.21 -2.71 2.94
N LEU A 62 -0.38 -1.50 2.43
CA LEU A 62 -0.07 -0.27 3.15
C LEU A 62 -1.34 0.25 3.81
N LEU A 63 -1.40 0.18 5.14
CA LEU A 63 -2.60 0.40 5.92
C LEU A 63 -2.46 1.59 6.85
N LEU A 64 -3.48 2.44 6.85
CA LEU A 64 -3.63 3.57 7.75
C LEU A 64 -4.72 3.27 8.77
N SER A 65 -4.37 3.23 10.05
CA SER A 65 -5.32 3.12 11.15
C SER A 65 -5.64 4.49 11.72
N ARG A 66 -6.89 4.95 11.56
CA ARG A 66 -7.33 6.21 12.17
C ARG A 66 -7.52 6.08 13.67
N ARG A 67 -7.89 4.89 14.15
CA ARG A 67 -8.06 4.60 15.59
C ARG A 67 -6.75 4.73 16.36
N THR A 68 -5.68 4.10 15.85
CA THR A 68 -4.38 4.06 16.53
C THR A 68 -3.41 5.12 16.02
N THR A 69 -3.85 5.96 15.08
CA THR A 69 -3.00 6.96 14.41
C THR A 69 -1.67 6.32 13.99
N SER A 70 -1.76 5.23 13.23
CA SER A 70 -0.59 4.46 12.79
C SER A 70 -0.66 4.15 11.31
N LEU A 71 0.52 4.11 10.68
CA LEU A 71 0.72 3.73 9.30
C LEU A 71 1.70 2.57 9.27
N PHE A 72 1.34 1.47 8.62
CA PHE A 72 2.16 0.27 8.64
C PHE A 72 1.95 -0.56 7.38
N PHE A 73 2.96 -1.35 7.05
CA PHE A 73 2.82 -2.45 6.11
C PHE A 73 2.30 -3.69 6.83
N PHE A 74 1.45 -4.44 6.15
CA PHE A 74 0.92 -5.71 6.63
C PHE A 74 0.99 -6.77 5.53
N ASP A 75 1.59 -7.91 5.83
CA ASP A 75 1.55 -9.11 5.01
C ASP A 75 0.38 -9.98 5.52
N PRO A 76 -0.70 -10.16 4.75
CA PRO A 76 -1.87 -10.92 5.18
C PRO A 76 -1.63 -12.43 5.26
N LEU A 77 -0.59 -12.97 4.62
CA LEU A 77 -0.27 -14.39 4.68
C LEU A 77 0.55 -14.72 5.91
N THR A 78 1.61 -13.95 6.17
CA THR A 78 2.51 -14.19 7.31
C THR A 78 2.10 -13.43 8.57
N ARG A 79 1.09 -12.56 8.47
CA ARG A 79 0.68 -11.59 9.50
C ARG A 79 1.80 -10.66 9.96
N ARG A 80 2.87 -10.53 9.18
CA ARG A 80 3.99 -9.65 9.52
C ARG A 80 3.57 -8.21 9.38
N ARG A 81 3.93 -7.41 10.37
CA ARG A 81 3.68 -5.98 10.44
C ARG A 81 5.01 -5.22 10.44
N ILE A 82 5.08 -4.15 9.67
CA ILE A 82 6.21 -3.21 9.67
C ILE A 82 5.66 -1.81 9.87
N ASP A 83 5.87 -1.25 11.06
CA ASP A 83 5.41 0.09 11.40
C ASP A 83 6.25 1.17 10.72
N LEU A 84 5.59 2.19 10.21
CA LEU A 84 6.19 3.38 9.63
C LEU A 84 6.02 4.56 10.59
N PRO A 85 6.92 5.56 10.55
CA PRO A 85 6.73 6.79 11.30
C PRO A 85 5.39 7.42 10.90
N TYR A 86 4.49 7.59 11.88
CA TYR A 86 3.22 8.25 11.65
C TYR A 86 3.40 9.77 11.65
N ARG A 87 2.66 10.46 10.77
CA ARG A 87 2.51 11.92 10.82
C ARG A 87 1.06 12.24 11.14
N SER A 88 0.85 13.35 11.85
CA SER A 88 -0.47 13.82 12.29
C SER A 88 -1.46 14.08 11.16
N SER A 89 -0.99 14.20 9.91
CA SER A 89 -1.82 14.42 8.75
C SER A 89 -2.29 13.11 8.09
N VAL A 90 -3.55 13.11 7.66
CA VAL A 90 -4.15 11.97 6.97
C VAL A 90 -3.75 12.01 5.50
N PHE A 91 -2.99 11.01 5.05
CA PHE A 91 -2.68 10.86 3.64
C PHE A 91 -3.95 10.56 2.82
N ASN A 92 -4.12 11.26 1.71
CA ASN A 92 -5.24 11.03 0.78
C ASN A 92 -4.99 9.83 -0.11
N ALA A 93 -3.74 9.64 -0.52
CA ALA A 93 -3.29 8.54 -1.36
C ALA A 93 -1.83 8.22 -1.03
N ALA A 94 -1.44 6.96 -1.22
CA ALA A 94 -0.04 6.56 -1.13
C ALA A 94 0.25 5.40 -2.08
N THR A 95 1.53 5.18 -2.35
CA THR A 95 2.06 4.03 -3.09
C THR A 95 3.46 3.68 -2.59
N PHE A 96 3.96 2.51 -2.96
CA PHE A 96 5.29 2.06 -2.60
C PHE A 96 6.00 1.36 -3.75
N SER A 97 7.33 1.48 -3.81
CA SER A 97 8.12 1.09 -4.98
C SER A 97 8.47 -0.40 -5.05
N THR A 98 8.78 -1.03 -3.92
CA THR A 98 9.21 -2.43 -3.81
C THR A 98 8.68 -3.05 -2.53
N ALA A 99 8.87 -4.35 -2.31
CA ALA A 99 8.49 -5.00 -1.05
C ALA A 99 9.10 -4.24 0.15
N PRO A 100 8.38 -4.03 1.26
CA PRO A 100 8.85 -3.26 2.40
C PRO A 100 10.01 -3.90 3.16
N THR A 101 10.29 -5.17 2.89
CA THR A 101 11.50 -5.88 3.34
C THR A 101 12.74 -5.56 2.50
N SER A 102 12.58 -4.98 1.30
CA SER A 102 13.69 -4.56 0.45
C SER A 102 14.33 -3.27 1.00
N PRO A 103 15.66 -3.18 1.03
CA PRO A 103 16.38 -1.98 1.49
C PRO A 103 16.20 -0.75 0.58
N SER A 104 15.57 -0.92 -0.58
CA SER A 104 15.25 0.14 -1.54
C SER A 104 13.79 0.59 -1.49
N CYS A 105 12.97 0.04 -0.58
CA CYS A 105 11.56 0.38 -0.51
C CYS A 105 11.36 1.85 -0.16
N THR A 106 10.60 2.53 -1.00
CA THR A 106 10.22 3.93 -0.81
C THR A 106 8.71 4.02 -0.82
N VAL A 107 8.15 4.81 0.10
CA VAL A 107 6.73 5.17 0.12
C VAL A 107 6.60 6.60 -0.35
N LEU A 108 5.67 6.83 -1.28
CA LEU A 108 5.24 8.15 -1.72
C LEU A 108 3.81 8.35 -1.24
N ALA A 109 3.54 9.45 -0.55
CA ALA A 109 2.23 9.80 -0.08
C ALA A 109 1.85 11.22 -0.49
N ILE A 110 0.55 11.43 -0.73
CA ILE A 110 -0.03 12.72 -1.09
C ILE A 110 -0.98 13.14 0.04
N GLU A 111 -0.80 14.37 0.50
CA GLU A 111 -1.67 15.05 1.45
C GLU A 111 -2.24 16.31 0.79
N ARG A 112 -3.55 16.47 0.83
CA ARG A 112 -4.24 17.70 0.45
C ARG A 112 -4.35 18.60 1.69
N ASP A 113 -3.74 19.76 1.61
CA ASP A 113 -3.90 20.82 2.61
C ASP A 113 -5.36 21.32 2.57
N PRO A 114 -6.10 21.22 3.69
CA PRO A 114 -7.52 21.58 3.73
C PRO A 114 -7.76 23.09 3.66
N TYR A 115 -6.76 23.93 3.94
CA TYR A 115 -6.90 25.38 4.04
C TYR A 115 -6.47 26.08 2.74
N TYR A 116 -5.39 25.62 2.12
CA TYR A 116 -4.81 26.31 0.95
C TYR A 116 -5.04 25.58 -0.37
N GLY A 117 -5.69 24.41 -0.36
CA GLY A 117 -5.93 23.60 -1.57
C GLY A 117 -4.64 23.08 -2.23
N LYS A 118 -3.50 23.15 -1.53
CA LYS A 118 -2.20 22.69 -2.01
C LYS A 118 -2.05 21.19 -1.78
N PHE A 119 -1.32 20.52 -2.67
CA PHE A 119 -0.89 19.14 -2.46
C PHE A 119 0.54 19.13 -1.93
N ASN A 120 0.74 18.43 -0.82
CA ASN A 120 2.05 18.08 -0.29
C ASN A 120 2.38 16.65 -0.72
N PHE A 121 3.62 16.43 -1.14
CA PHE A 121 4.14 15.12 -1.49
C PHE A 121 5.16 14.75 -0.43
N ASP A 122 4.96 13.62 0.22
CA ASP A 122 5.85 13.14 1.26
C ASP A 122 6.48 11.82 0.80
N VAL A 123 7.79 11.69 0.99
CA VAL A 123 8.57 10.51 0.63
C VAL A 123 9.21 9.92 1.88
N LEU A 124 9.18 8.59 2.00
CA LEU A 124 9.85 7.86 3.08
C LEU A 124 10.65 6.70 2.52
N ARG A 125 11.94 6.63 2.83
CA ARG A 125 12.78 5.44 2.59
C ARG A 125 12.67 4.48 3.77
N VAL A 126 11.94 3.39 3.56
CA VAL A 126 11.63 2.39 4.60
C VAL A 126 12.91 1.81 5.18
N GLY A 127 12.99 1.75 6.52
CA GLY A 127 14.12 1.19 7.25
C GLY A 127 15.40 2.04 7.31
N ARG A 128 15.47 3.16 6.56
CA ARG A 128 16.62 4.07 6.57
C ARG A 128 16.30 5.41 7.23
N GLU A 129 15.13 5.96 6.92
CA GLU A 129 14.69 7.26 7.42
C GLU A 129 13.77 7.09 8.64
N LYS A 130 13.96 7.94 9.65
CA LYS A 130 13.10 7.97 10.86
C LYS A 130 11.89 8.89 10.69
N SER A 131 11.86 9.68 9.62
CA SER A 131 10.84 10.71 9.37
C SER A 131 10.63 10.92 7.87
N TRP A 132 9.42 11.32 7.51
CA TRP A 132 9.05 11.68 6.13
C TRP A 132 9.77 12.94 5.65
N THR A 133 10.20 12.91 4.39
CA THR A 133 10.73 14.07 3.67
C THR A 133 9.61 14.72 2.85
N ARG A 134 9.32 15.99 3.14
CA ARG A 134 8.29 16.77 2.43
C ARG A 134 8.87 17.44 1.20
N HIS A 135 8.28 17.17 0.05
CA HIS A 135 8.56 17.82 -1.22
C HIS A 135 7.44 18.82 -1.53
N HIS A 136 7.82 20.09 -1.67
CA HIS A 136 6.93 21.13 -2.15
C HIS A 136 7.00 21.18 -3.68
N ILE A 137 5.87 20.91 -4.35
CA ILE A 137 5.76 21.24 -5.77
C ILE A 137 5.48 22.75 -5.86
N LEU A 138 6.42 23.49 -6.46
CA LEU A 138 6.15 24.85 -6.91
C LEU A 138 5.14 24.71 -8.07
N LEU A 139 3.88 25.08 -7.84
CA LEU A 139 2.78 25.04 -8.81
C LEU A 139 2.98 25.94 -10.05
N ALA A 140 4.20 26.40 -10.33
CA ALA A 140 4.47 27.36 -11.40
C ALA A 140 4.39 26.77 -12.83
N LEU A 141 4.32 25.45 -13.02
CA LEU A 141 4.45 24.84 -14.35
C LEU A 141 3.16 24.20 -14.91
N VAL A 142 2.09 24.07 -14.14
CA VAL A 142 0.82 23.55 -14.70
C VAL A 142 0.06 24.62 -15.48
N SER A 143 0.32 25.90 -15.22
CA SER A 143 -0.26 27.01 -16.00
C SER A 143 0.32 27.13 -17.42
N LEU A 144 1.53 26.62 -17.69
CA LEU A 144 2.12 26.72 -19.04
C LEU A 144 1.58 25.67 -20.03
N VAL A 145 1.19 24.49 -19.54
CA VAL A 145 0.77 23.39 -20.44
C VAL A 145 -0.69 23.55 -20.90
N MET A 146 -1.52 24.27 -20.15
CA MET A 146 -2.92 24.55 -20.54
C MET A 146 -3.08 25.75 -21.50
N LEU A 147 -2.00 26.46 -21.83
CA LEU A 147 -2.00 27.60 -22.75
C LEU A 147 -1.44 27.27 -24.14
N SER A 148 -1.05 26.01 -24.42
CA SER A 148 -0.41 25.63 -25.69
C SER A 148 -1.20 24.65 -26.55
N THR A 149 -2.51 24.50 -26.33
CA THR A 149 -3.37 23.74 -27.26
C THR A 149 -4.63 24.53 -27.61
N GLU A 150 -4.41 25.68 -28.24
CA GLU A 150 -5.34 26.29 -29.21
C GLU A 150 -4.48 27.01 -30.27
N GLU A 151 -4.09 26.30 -31.32
CA GLU A 151 -3.88 26.84 -32.68
C GLU A 151 -4.50 25.88 -33.69
#